data_AF-A0A957T9G2-F1
#
_entry.id   AF-A0A957T9G2-F1
#
_cell.length_a   1.000
_cell.length_b   1.000
_cell.length_c   1.000
_cell.angle_alpha   90.00
_cell.angle_beta   90.00
_cell.angle_gamma   90.00
#
_symmetry.space_group_name_H-M   'P 1'
#
loop_
_entity.id
_entity.type
_entity.pdbx_description
1 polymer ?
#
loop_
_entity_poly.entity_id
_entity_poly.type
_entity_poly.pdbx_seq_one_letter_code
_entity_poly.pdbx_strand_id
1 'polypeptide(L)'
;MMLAACAPAAPSAPAEEAAPEPAAEATEVPAEEAAPVEAAAPSGDVVELRMTWYDDGNEGSVIRELLDRFEADNPDIKVIIDTVPYSSGILETLPIQLEAGEGPDMARVTQLGIVSQYMLDLRPYLSDAAYWEQNFGPFLKWMQSSPDGNAIPGFMTQLTVTGPFINRTLFDQAGVAVPSNSSDQVTWQEWADAARAVAEATGTFAMAMDRSGHRLAGP
;
A
#
# COMPACT_ATOMS: atom_id res chain seq x y z
N MET A 1 10.62 -31.15 30.51
CA MET A 1 11.51 -30.83 31.63
C MET A 1 11.28 -29.37 31.96
N MET A 2 10.41 -29.10 32.93
CA MET A 2 10.10 -27.77 33.46
C MET A 2 11.19 -27.36 34.44
N LEU A 3 11.75 -26.17 34.27
CA LEU A 3 12.46 -25.45 35.32
C LEU A 3 12.06 -23.98 35.28
N ALA A 4 11.64 -23.50 36.44
CA ALA A 4 11.15 -22.16 36.71
C ALA A 4 12.21 -21.32 37.44
N ALA A 5 12.02 -19.99 37.31
CA ALA A 5 12.42 -18.90 38.21
C ALA A 5 13.90 -18.51 38.34
N CYS A 6 14.24 -17.27 37.93
CA CYS A 6 14.32 -16.09 38.82
C CYS A 6 14.84 -14.86 38.06
N ALA A 7 14.11 -13.75 38.18
CA ALA A 7 14.52 -12.39 37.76
C ALA A 7 14.53 -11.47 38.99
N PRO A 8 15.44 -10.48 39.09
CA PRO A 8 15.31 -9.42 40.08
C PRO A 8 15.08 -8.01 39.49
N ALA A 9 14.24 -7.28 40.23
CA ALA A 9 14.13 -5.83 40.44
C ALA A 9 13.58 -4.92 39.33
N ALA A 10 12.33 -4.48 39.53
CA ALA A 10 11.71 -3.34 38.87
C ALA A 10 11.99 -2.02 39.64
N PRO A 11 12.05 -0.87 38.96
CA PRO A 11 12.26 0.45 39.57
C PRO A 11 10.98 1.01 40.24
N SER A 12 11.20 1.91 41.19
CA SER A 12 10.22 2.60 42.04
C SER A 12 9.21 3.46 41.28
N ALA A 13 7.94 3.38 41.69
CA ALA A 13 6.81 4.18 41.16
C ALA A 13 6.90 5.67 41.57
N PRO A 14 6.46 6.61 40.70
CA PRO A 14 6.16 7.99 41.09
C PRO A 14 4.80 8.09 41.81
N ALA A 15 4.70 9.12 42.65
CA ALA A 15 3.61 9.39 43.59
C ALA A 15 2.24 9.64 42.92
N GLU A 16 1.21 9.17 43.62
CA GLU A 16 -0.21 9.37 43.38
C GLU A 16 -0.62 10.81 43.73
N GLU A 17 -1.01 11.59 42.73
CA GLU A 17 -1.54 12.94 42.91
C GLU A 17 -3.07 12.89 43.06
N ALA A 18 -3.56 13.43 44.17
CA ALA A 18 -4.94 13.35 44.61
C ALA A 18 -5.89 14.18 43.72
N ALA A 19 -7.07 13.62 43.45
CA ALA A 19 -8.18 14.30 42.81
C ALA A 19 -8.79 15.39 43.73
N PRO A 20 -9.19 16.56 43.21
CA PRO A 20 -10.11 17.45 43.90
C PRO A 20 -11.57 17.23 43.46
N GLU A 21 -12.48 17.16 44.44
CA GLU A 21 -13.95 17.19 44.29
C GLU A 21 -14.48 18.64 44.04
N PRO A 22 -15.75 18.80 43.60
CA PRO A 22 -16.18 19.88 42.70
C PRO A 22 -16.76 21.12 43.41
N ALA A 23 -16.71 22.28 42.73
CA ALA A 23 -17.81 23.25 42.66
C ALA A 23 -17.44 24.48 41.81
N ALA A 24 -18.27 24.79 40.81
CA ALA A 24 -19.01 26.06 40.68
C ALA A 24 -19.50 26.22 39.22
N GLU A 25 -20.81 26.28 39.05
CA GLU A 25 -21.48 26.71 37.81
C GLU A 25 -20.93 28.06 37.34
N ALA A 26 -20.55 28.12 36.06
CA ALA A 26 -20.38 29.36 35.33
C ALA A 26 -21.31 29.30 34.11
N THR A 27 -22.28 30.20 34.13
CA THR A 27 -23.28 30.55 33.11
C THR A 27 -22.80 30.44 31.66
N GLU A 28 -23.56 29.71 30.84
CA GLU A 28 -23.42 29.60 29.38
C GLU A 28 -23.61 30.96 28.68
N VAL A 29 -22.73 31.22 27.71
CA VAL A 29 -22.91 32.26 26.69
C VAL A 29 -23.56 31.57 25.47
N PRO A 30 -24.64 32.09 24.85
CA PRO A 30 -25.31 31.39 23.77
C PRO A 30 -24.40 31.32 22.54
N ALA A 31 -24.05 30.10 22.12
CA ALA A 31 -23.47 29.86 20.82
C ALA A 31 -24.57 30.00 19.74
N GLU A 32 -24.28 30.80 18.73
CA GLU A 32 -25.08 30.94 17.52
C GLU A 32 -25.20 29.57 16.84
N GLU A 33 -26.42 29.05 16.82
CA GLU A 33 -26.80 27.76 16.25
C GLU A 33 -26.64 27.83 14.73
N ALA A 34 -25.51 27.34 14.21
CA ALA A 34 -25.39 27.01 12.80
C ALA A 34 -26.40 25.90 12.50
N ALA A 35 -27.38 26.21 11.65
CA ALA A 35 -28.44 25.30 11.27
C ALA A 35 -27.85 23.94 10.81
N PRO A 36 -28.47 22.80 11.20
CA PRO A 36 -28.06 21.50 10.70
C PRO A 36 -28.22 21.50 9.18
N VAL A 37 -27.15 21.20 8.45
CA VAL A 37 -27.29 20.76 7.06
C VAL A 37 -27.97 19.40 7.14
N GLU A 38 -29.26 19.39 6.86
CA GLU A 38 -30.06 18.18 6.75
C GLU A 38 -29.49 17.36 5.58
N ALA A 39 -28.63 16.40 5.90
CA ALA A 39 -28.23 15.38 4.95
C ALA A 39 -29.51 14.65 4.51
N ALA A 40 -29.84 14.76 3.23
CA ALA A 40 -30.96 14.04 2.66
C ALA A 40 -30.81 12.55 3.00
N ALA A 41 -31.80 12.00 3.71
CA ALA A 41 -31.84 10.56 3.96
C ALA A 41 -31.86 9.82 2.60
N PRO A 42 -30.99 8.83 2.37
CA PRO A 42 -31.00 8.10 1.11
C PRO A 42 -32.33 7.38 0.98
N SER A 43 -33.14 7.81 0.02
CA SER A 43 -34.35 7.11 -0.39
C SER A 43 -33.97 6.03 -1.41
N GLY A 44 -33.50 4.89 -0.91
CA GLY A 44 -33.08 3.73 -1.70
C GLY A 44 -32.38 2.68 -0.83
N ASP A 45 -32.39 1.42 -1.24
CA ASP A 45 -31.55 0.39 -0.61
C ASP A 45 -30.07 0.80 -0.80
N VAL A 46 -29.31 0.90 0.29
CA VAL A 46 -27.88 1.22 0.23
C VAL A 46 -27.15 0.09 -0.50
N VAL A 47 -26.43 0.44 -1.56
CA VAL A 47 -25.60 -0.49 -2.31
C VAL A 47 -24.26 -0.66 -1.59
N GLU A 48 -23.98 -1.86 -1.09
CA GLU A 48 -22.69 -2.20 -0.52
C GLU A 48 -21.75 -2.77 -1.60
N LEU A 49 -20.56 -2.17 -1.73
CA LEU A 49 -19.47 -2.64 -2.58
C LEU A 49 -18.33 -3.15 -1.71
N ARG A 50 -17.80 -4.34 -2.01
CA ARG A 50 -16.67 -4.93 -1.28
C ARG A 50 -15.37 -4.79 -2.06
N MET A 51 -14.33 -4.37 -1.35
CA MET A 51 -13.00 -4.13 -1.88
C MET A 51 -11.95 -4.93 -1.12
N THR A 52 -11.35 -5.93 -1.77
CA THR A 52 -10.20 -6.66 -1.20
C THR A 52 -8.93 -5.83 -1.38
N TRP A 53 -8.22 -5.57 -0.29
CA TRP A 53 -7.07 -4.67 -0.26
C TRP A 53 -5.89 -5.27 0.51
N TYR A 54 -4.68 -4.91 0.14
CA TYR A 54 -3.49 -5.13 0.97
C TYR A 54 -2.74 -3.81 1.07
N ASP A 55 -2.06 -3.60 2.19
CA ASP A 55 -1.26 -2.39 2.42
C ASP A 55 0.20 -2.58 2.06
N ASP A 56 0.75 -1.58 1.38
CA ASP A 56 2.20 -1.36 1.21
C ASP A 56 2.52 0.04 1.76
N GLY A 57 2.69 0.14 3.08
CA GLY A 57 2.84 1.41 3.78
C GLY A 57 1.50 1.94 4.32
N ASN A 58 1.14 3.18 3.98
CA ASN A 58 -0.04 3.88 4.53
C ASN A 58 -1.23 3.97 3.56
N GLU A 59 -1.18 3.25 2.43
CA GLU A 59 -2.10 3.42 1.32
C GLU A 59 -3.56 3.09 1.69
N GLY A 60 -3.80 2.15 2.59
CA GLY A 60 -5.13 1.80 3.11
C GLY A 60 -5.81 2.95 3.85
N SER A 61 -5.02 3.76 4.57
CA SER A 61 -5.54 4.97 5.21
C SER A 61 -5.90 6.03 4.17
N VAL A 62 -5.06 6.20 3.14
CA VAL A 62 -5.29 7.15 2.05
C VAL A 62 -6.52 6.76 1.24
N ILE A 63 -6.66 5.50 0.84
CA ILE A 63 -7.82 5.05 0.05
C ILE A 63 -9.11 5.12 0.87
N ARG A 64 -9.07 4.85 2.19
CA ARG A 64 -10.24 5.02 3.05
C ARG A 64 -10.71 6.48 3.07
N GLU A 65 -9.81 7.44 3.21
CA GLU A 65 -10.16 8.87 3.16
C GLU A 65 -10.78 9.26 1.80
N LEU A 66 -10.23 8.75 0.70
CA LEU A 66 -10.80 8.99 -0.64
C LEU A 66 -12.20 8.37 -0.79
N LEU A 67 -12.40 7.17 -0.24
CA LEU A 67 -13.69 6.49 -0.25
C LEU A 67 -14.71 7.19 0.66
N ASP A 68 -14.30 7.75 1.79
CA ASP A 68 -15.19 8.53 2.67
C ASP A 68 -15.73 9.77 1.94
N ARG A 69 -14.88 10.44 1.16
CA ARG A 69 -15.31 11.57 0.31
C ARG A 69 -16.27 11.10 -0.80
N PHE A 70 -15.98 9.97 -1.42
CA PHE A 70 -16.86 9.37 -2.41
C PHE A 70 -18.23 9.02 -1.83
N GLU A 71 -18.29 8.38 -0.65
CA GLU A 71 -19.54 8.02 0.03
C GLU A 71 -20.31 9.26 0.52
N ALA A 72 -19.63 10.35 0.89
CA ALA A 72 -20.29 11.60 1.23
C ALA A 72 -21.03 12.22 0.02
N ASP A 73 -20.45 12.10 -1.18
CA ASP A 73 -21.06 12.57 -2.43
C ASP A 73 -22.10 11.56 -3.00
N ASN A 74 -22.06 10.30 -2.53
CA ASN A 74 -22.92 9.19 -2.98
C ASN A 74 -23.49 8.43 -1.77
N PRO A 75 -24.46 9.02 -1.04
CA PRO A 75 -24.95 8.50 0.24
C PRO A 75 -25.70 7.16 0.14
N ASP A 76 -26.06 6.75 -1.07
CA ASP A 76 -26.67 5.46 -1.41
C ASP A 76 -25.65 4.35 -1.67
N ILE A 77 -24.34 4.65 -1.61
CA ILE A 77 -23.27 3.68 -1.81
C ILE A 77 -22.39 3.59 -0.56
N LYS A 78 -22.05 2.36 -0.16
CA LYS A 78 -21.07 2.09 0.90
C LYS A 78 -19.97 1.19 0.38
N VAL A 79 -18.71 1.54 0.64
CA VAL A 79 -17.55 0.73 0.25
C VAL A 79 -16.91 0.10 1.48
N ILE A 80 -16.95 -1.23 1.54
CA ILE A 80 -16.34 -2.04 2.61
C ILE A 80 -14.97 -2.52 2.15
N ILE A 81 -13.93 -2.18 2.91
CA ILE A 81 -12.55 -2.60 2.61
C ILE A 81 -12.20 -3.80 3.47
N ASP A 82 -11.93 -4.92 2.82
CA ASP A 82 -11.38 -6.13 3.44
C ASP A 82 -9.86 -6.10 3.30
N THR A 83 -9.17 -5.64 4.34
CA THR A 83 -7.70 -5.61 4.36
C THR A 83 -7.16 -6.99 4.71
N VAL A 84 -6.37 -7.57 3.81
CA VAL A 84 -5.83 -8.93 3.93
C VAL A 84 -4.30 -8.94 3.79
N PRO A 85 -3.60 -9.95 4.35
CA PRO A 85 -2.17 -10.11 4.11
C PRO A 85 -1.88 -10.39 2.64
N TYR A 86 -0.81 -9.80 2.10
CA TYR A 86 -0.46 -9.93 0.68
C TYR A 86 -0.34 -11.39 0.22
N SER A 87 0.44 -12.23 0.91
CA SER A 87 0.65 -13.63 0.50
C SER A 87 -0.65 -14.44 0.56
N SER A 88 -1.21 -14.60 1.77
CA SER A 88 -2.34 -15.51 1.98
C SER A 88 -3.65 -14.97 1.43
N GLY A 89 -3.86 -13.64 1.46
CA GLY A 89 -5.08 -13.00 1.01
C GLY A 89 -5.11 -12.78 -0.50
N ILE A 90 -4.10 -12.07 -1.04
CA ILE A 90 -4.09 -11.63 -2.44
C ILE A 90 -3.53 -12.71 -3.37
N LEU A 91 -2.43 -13.36 -3.01
CA LEU A 91 -1.79 -14.33 -3.92
C LEU A 91 -2.45 -15.71 -3.85
N GLU A 92 -2.93 -16.12 -2.68
CA GLU A 92 -3.45 -17.48 -2.45
C GLU A 92 -4.99 -17.54 -2.45
N THR A 93 -5.66 -16.67 -1.67
CA THR A 93 -7.12 -16.77 -1.46
C THR A 93 -7.93 -16.11 -2.58
N LEU A 94 -7.58 -14.89 -2.99
CA LEU A 94 -8.35 -14.12 -3.98
C LEU A 94 -8.54 -14.86 -5.31
N PRO A 95 -7.52 -15.51 -5.93
CA PRO A 95 -7.74 -16.26 -7.16
C PRO A 95 -8.73 -17.42 -7.00
N ILE A 96 -8.73 -18.09 -5.84
CA ILE A 96 -9.68 -19.18 -5.55
C ILE A 96 -11.11 -18.63 -5.47
N GLN A 97 -11.31 -17.47 -4.83
CA GLN A 97 -12.62 -16.81 -4.76
C GLN A 97 -13.12 -16.40 -6.15
N LEU A 98 -12.24 -15.86 -7.00
CA LEU A 98 -12.57 -15.49 -8.37
C LEU A 98 -13.01 -16.71 -9.19
N GLU A 99 -12.30 -17.84 -9.09
CA GLU A 99 -12.67 -19.10 -9.74
C GLU A 99 -14.00 -19.67 -9.24
N ALA A 100 -14.31 -19.46 -7.96
CA ALA A 100 -15.57 -19.88 -7.35
C ALA A 100 -16.76 -18.97 -7.72
N GLY A 101 -16.51 -17.82 -8.37
CA GLY A 101 -17.54 -16.80 -8.61
C GLY A 101 -17.93 -16.01 -7.36
N GLU A 102 -17.09 -16.03 -6.33
CA GLU A 102 -17.28 -15.37 -5.03
C GLU A 102 -16.27 -14.22 -4.82
N GLY A 103 -15.70 -13.69 -5.91
CA GLY A 103 -14.77 -12.57 -5.87
C GLY A 103 -15.41 -11.28 -5.35
N PRO A 104 -14.60 -10.32 -4.87
CA PRO A 104 -15.07 -9.00 -4.47
C PRO A 104 -15.48 -8.16 -5.68
N ASP A 105 -16.19 -7.05 -5.45
CA ASP A 105 -16.51 -6.07 -6.50
C ASP A 105 -15.25 -5.34 -7.00
N MET A 106 -14.29 -5.13 -6.09
CA MET A 106 -13.00 -4.50 -6.39
C MET A 106 -11.86 -5.24 -5.68
N ALA A 107 -10.70 -5.28 -6.31
CA ALA A 107 -9.50 -5.82 -5.66
C ALA A 107 -8.25 -5.05 -6.07
N ARG A 108 -7.36 -4.80 -5.11
CA ARG A 108 -5.98 -4.42 -5.42
C ARG A 108 -5.15 -5.66 -5.66
N VAL A 109 -4.49 -5.73 -6.82
CA VAL A 109 -3.78 -6.92 -7.28
C VAL A 109 -2.42 -6.58 -7.88
N THR A 110 -1.52 -7.55 -7.89
CA THR A 110 -0.19 -7.47 -8.53
C THR A 110 -0.02 -8.47 -9.66
N GLN A 111 -0.75 -9.59 -9.64
CA GLN A 111 -0.68 -10.66 -10.64
C GLN A 111 -1.69 -10.43 -11.78
N LEU A 112 -1.53 -9.32 -12.51
CA LEU A 112 -2.49 -8.80 -13.48
C LEU A 112 -2.94 -9.87 -14.51
N GLY A 113 -1.99 -10.63 -15.05
CA GLY A 113 -2.30 -11.69 -16.02
C GLY A 113 -3.17 -12.81 -15.47
N ILE A 114 -2.95 -13.24 -14.21
CA ILE A 114 -3.69 -14.35 -13.58
C ILE A 114 -5.16 -13.98 -13.39
N VAL A 115 -5.43 -12.74 -12.98
CA VAL A 115 -6.80 -12.29 -12.67
C VAL A 115 -7.51 -11.66 -13.86
N SER A 116 -6.81 -11.39 -14.97
CA SER A 116 -7.31 -10.64 -16.13
C SER A 116 -8.64 -11.15 -16.70
N GLN A 117 -8.87 -12.46 -16.70
CA GLN A 117 -10.10 -13.06 -17.24
C GLN A 117 -11.35 -12.80 -16.38
N TYR A 118 -11.18 -12.40 -15.12
CA TYR A 118 -12.28 -12.07 -14.21
C TYR A 118 -12.57 -10.58 -14.13
N MET A 119 -11.74 -9.73 -14.76
CA MET A 119 -11.89 -8.28 -14.68
C MET A 119 -13.01 -7.78 -15.60
N LEU A 120 -13.86 -6.90 -15.08
CA LEU A 120 -14.91 -6.24 -15.85
C LEU A 120 -14.30 -5.24 -16.85
N ASP A 121 -14.76 -5.25 -18.10
CA ASP A 121 -14.47 -4.16 -19.02
C ASP A 121 -15.25 -2.91 -18.61
N LEU A 122 -14.54 -1.91 -18.06
CA LEU A 122 -15.14 -0.64 -17.65
C LEU A 122 -15.49 0.26 -18.83
N ARG A 123 -14.93 0.01 -20.02
CA ARG A 123 -15.09 0.89 -21.20
C ARG A 123 -16.55 1.32 -21.47
N PRO A 124 -17.57 0.43 -21.40
CA PRO A 124 -18.96 0.82 -21.65
C PRO A 124 -19.57 1.74 -20.57
N TYR A 125 -18.96 1.78 -19.38
CA TYR A 125 -19.44 2.52 -18.21
C TYR A 125 -18.71 3.86 -18.01
N LEU A 126 -17.63 4.10 -18.77
CA LEU A 126 -16.84 5.32 -18.68
C LEU A 126 -17.44 6.41 -19.57
N SER A 127 -17.60 7.60 -19.01
CA SER A 127 -18.04 8.79 -19.77
C SER A 127 -17.01 9.24 -20.81
N ASP A 128 -15.73 9.02 -20.55
CA ASP A 128 -14.62 9.31 -21.46
C ASP A 128 -13.57 8.20 -21.41
N ALA A 129 -13.73 7.17 -22.24
CA ALA A 129 -12.76 6.09 -22.37
C ALA A 129 -11.41 6.57 -22.96
N ALA A 130 -11.42 7.63 -23.78
CA ALA A 130 -10.21 8.15 -24.42
C ALA A 130 -9.25 8.78 -23.40
N TYR A 131 -9.79 9.41 -22.34
CA TYR A 131 -9.00 9.86 -21.20
C TYR A 131 -8.19 8.71 -20.58
N TRP A 132 -8.80 7.55 -20.37
CA TRP A 132 -8.10 6.40 -19.77
C TRP A 132 -7.06 5.81 -20.71
N GLU A 133 -7.35 5.72 -22.00
CA GLU A 133 -6.38 5.27 -23.01
C GLU A 133 -5.17 6.21 -23.07
N GLN A 134 -5.40 7.52 -23.02
CA GLN A 134 -4.33 8.52 -23.05
C GLN A 134 -3.42 8.44 -21.82
N ASN A 135 -4.01 8.28 -20.63
CA ASN A 135 -3.27 8.36 -19.37
C ASN A 135 -2.71 7.00 -18.90
N PHE A 136 -3.35 5.89 -19.26
CA PHE A 136 -3.00 4.54 -18.79
C PHE A 136 -2.73 3.53 -19.90
N GLY A 137 -2.88 3.91 -21.17
CA GLY A 137 -2.83 3.01 -22.34
C GLY A 137 -1.71 1.97 -22.34
N PRO A 138 -0.43 2.34 -22.12
CA PRO A 138 0.68 1.38 -22.09
C PRO A 138 0.50 0.26 -21.05
N PHE A 139 -0.20 0.53 -19.95
CA PHE A 139 -0.40 -0.39 -18.83
C PHE A 139 -1.71 -1.17 -18.92
N LEU A 140 -2.73 -0.63 -19.62
CA LEU A 140 -4.00 -1.35 -19.83
C LEU A 140 -3.77 -2.72 -20.47
N LYS A 141 -2.80 -2.80 -21.38
CA LYS A 141 -2.40 -4.05 -22.05
C LYS A 141 -1.91 -5.13 -21.09
N TRP A 142 -1.35 -4.77 -19.93
CA TRP A 142 -0.88 -5.74 -18.93
C TRP A 142 -2.02 -6.42 -18.16
N MET A 143 -3.21 -5.81 -18.17
CA MET A 143 -4.39 -6.27 -17.44
C MET A 143 -5.44 -6.92 -18.36
N GLN A 144 -5.29 -6.80 -19.68
CA GLN A 144 -6.22 -7.38 -20.64
C GLN A 144 -6.02 -8.89 -20.75
N SER A 145 -7.12 -9.64 -20.78
CA SER A 145 -7.12 -11.11 -20.93
C SER A 145 -6.79 -11.59 -22.35
N SER A 146 -6.80 -10.68 -23.33
CA SER A 146 -6.46 -10.95 -24.72
C SER A 146 -5.44 -9.92 -25.22
N PRO A 147 -4.38 -10.33 -25.95
CA PRO A 147 -3.41 -9.41 -26.57
C PRO A 147 -4.06 -8.35 -27.48
N ASP A 148 -5.12 -8.76 -28.19
CA ASP A 148 -5.89 -7.90 -29.11
C ASP A 148 -7.11 -7.25 -28.43
N GLY A 149 -7.25 -7.44 -27.11
CA GLY A 149 -8.32 -6.84 -26.32
C GLY A 149 -8.29 -5.31 -26.35
N ASN A 150 -9.44 -4.70 -26.09
CA ASN A 150 -9.58 -3.24 -25.95
C ASN A 150 -10.33 -2.84 -24.67
N ALA A 151 -10.35 -3.75 -23.69
CA ALA A 151 -10.99 -3.52 -22.41
C ALA A 151 -10.20 -2.49 -21.59
N ILE A 152 -10.92 -1.74 -20.75
CA ILE A 152 -10.34 -0.95 -19.66
C ILE A 152 -10.68 -1.70 -18.37
N PRO A 153 -9.84 -2.64 -17.92
CA PRO A 153 -10.17 -3.51 -16.79
C PRO A 153 -9.93 -2.84 -15.42
N GLY A 154 -9.25 -1.70 -15.40
CA GLY A 154 -8.86 -1.00 -14.18
C GLY A 154 -7.74 0.00 -14.45
N PHE A 155 -7.02 0.39 -13.40
CA PHE A 155 -5.91 1.33 -13.49
C PHE A 155 -4.79 0.99 -12.51
N MET A 156 -3.59 1.46 -12.85
CA MET A 156 -2.41 1.29 -12.01
C MET A 156 -2.47 2.27 -10.84
N THR A 157 -2.58 1.74 -9.62
CA THR A 157 -2.50 2.56 -8.39
C THR A 157 -1.07 2.88 -7.98
N GLN A 158 -0.12 2.00 -8.34
CA GLN A 158 1.30 2.15 -8.03
C GLN A 158 2.16 1.44 -9.08
N LEU A 159 3.34 1.99 -9.38
CA LEU A 159 4.40 1.33 -10.14
C LEU A 159 5.68 1.32 -9.31
N THR A 160 6.14 0.13 -8.92
CA THR A 160 7.39 -0.05 -8.17
C THR A 160 8.50 -0.55 -9.10
N VAL A 161 9.69 0.05 -8.98
CA VAL A 161 10.90 -0.43 -9.66
C VAL A 161 11.87 -0.94 -8.61
N THR A 162 12.43 -2.13 -8.83
CA THR A 162 13.52 -2.63 -7.99
C THR A 162 14.84 -2.12 -8.55
N GLY A 163 15.64 -1.46 -7.71
CA GLY A 163 16.97 -0.98 -8.06
C GLY A 163 17.92 -1.06 -6.86
N PRO A 164 19.24 -1.17 -7.11
CA PRO A 164 20.22 -1.21 -6.04
C PRO A 164 20.33 0.16 -5.35
N PHE A 165 20.44 0.14 -4.02
CA PHE A 165 20.83 1.30 -3.22
C PHE A 165 22.24 1.10 -2.68
N ILE A 166 22.99 2.19 -2.53
CA ILE A 166 24.31 2.19 -1.88
C ILE A 166 24.24 2.96 -0.56
N ASN A 167 25.04 2.54 0.42
CA ASN A 167 25.28 3.32 1.62
C ASN A 167 26.51 4.21 1.41
N ARG A 168 26.28 5.48 1.05
CA ARG A 168 27.38 6.43 0.75
C ARG A 168 28.32 6.64 1.94
N THR A 169 27.80 6.63 3.16
CA THR A 169 28.61 6.75 4.38
C THR A 169 29.62 5.62 4.51
N LEU A 170 29.27 4.39 4.12
CA LEU A 170 30.21 3.26 4.13
C LEU A 170 31.29 3.40 3.05
N PHE A 171 30.95 3.93 1.87
CA PHE A 171 31.95 4.24 0.84
C PHE A 171 32.96 5.28 1.33
N ASP A 172 32.48 6.35 1.97
CA ASP A 172 33.34 7.41 2.52
C ASP A 172 34.25 6.86 3.65
N GLN A 173 33.70 6.06 4.57
CA GLN A 173 34.47 5.42 5.65
C GLN A 173 35.54 4.46 5.13
N ALA A 174 35.25 3.74 4.05
CA ALA A 174 36.18 2.83 3.39
C ALA A 174 37.25 3.55 2.55
N GLY A 175 37.07 4.85 2.27
CA GLY A 175 37.90 5.59 1.32
C GLY A 175 37.77 5.07 -0.13
N VAL A 176 36.65 4.41 -0.46
CA VAL A 176 36.38 3.85 -1.78
C VAL A 176 35.55 4.86 -2.58
N ALA A 177 36.01 5.24 -3.76
CA ALA A 177 35.24 6.11 -4.63
C ALA A 177 33.95 5.43 -5.12
N VAL A 178 32.83 6.15 -5.12
CA VAL A 178 31.58 5.66 -5.71
C VAL A 178 31.73 5.66 -7.24
N PRO A 179 31.67 4.50 -7.92
CA PRO A 179 31.92 4.40 -9.35
C PRO A 179 31.04 5.33 -10.21
N SER A 180 29.77 5.49 -9.85
CA SER A 180 28.82 6.32 -10.58
C SER A 180 29.02 7.83 -10.42
N ASN A 181 29.92 8.29 -9.54
CA ASN A 181 30.30 9.70 -9.50
C ASN A 181 31.20 10.07 -10.69
N SER A 182 31.83 9.10 -11.34
CA SER A 182 32.84 9.32 -12.40
C SER A 182 32.38 8.90 -13.79
N SER A 183 31.34 8.05 -13.89
CA SER A 183 30.81 7.54 -15.17
C SER A 183 29.37 7.09 -14.98
N ASP A 184 28.51 7.36 -15.97
CA ASP A 184 27.16 6.79 -16.04
C ASP A 184 27.15 5.35 -16.60
N GLN A 185 28.28 4.88 -17.13
CA GLN A 185 28.44 3.55 -17.74
C GLN A 185 29.20 2.60 -16.80
N VAL A 186 28.76 2.53 -15.54
CA VAL A 186 29.36 1.60 -14.56
C VAL A 186 28.86 0.18 -14.80
N THR A 187 29.79 -0.74 -14.94
CA THR A 187 29.52 -2.17 -15.10
C THR A 187 29.16 -2.84 -13.78
N TRP A 188 28.47 -3.98 -13.87
CA TRP A 188 28.21 -4.83 -12.71
C TRP A 188 29.50 -5.31 -12.02
N GLN A 189 30.57 -5.51 -12.78
CA GLN A 189 31.86 -5.92 -12.23
C GLN A 189 32.47 -4.80 -11.39
N GLU A 190 32.46 -3.55 -11.88
CA GLU A 190 32.95 -2.39 -11.11
C GLU A 190 32.14 -2.17 -9.83
N TRP A 191 30.81 -2.34 -9.88
CA TRP A 191 29.98 -2.30 -8.68
C TRP A 191 30.31 -3.43 -7.70
N ALA A 192 30.50 -4.65 -8.19
CA ALA A 192 30.85 -5.79 -7.35
C ALA A 192 32.21 -5.61 -6.67
N ASP A 193 33.20 -5.06 -7.38
CA ASP A 193 34.54 -4.83 -6.84
C ASP A 193 34.55 -3.69 -5.82
N ALA A 194 33.85 -2.59 -6.09
CA ALA A 194 33.70 -1.50 -5.14
C ALA A 194 32.95 -1.93 -3.87
N ALA A 195 31.86 -2.69 -4.01
CA ALA A 195 31.10 -3.21 -2.88
C ALA A 195 31.92 -4.17 -2.00
N ARG A 196 32.76 -5.03 -2.61
CA ARG A 196 33.70 -5.90 -1.86
C ARG A 196 34.72 -5.08 -1.10
N ALA A 197 35.34 -4.08 -1.73
CA ALA A 197 36.32 -3.21 -1.07
C ALA A 197 35.72 -2.49 0.14
N VAL A 198 34.48 -1.97 0.00
CA VAL A 198 33.76 -1.35 1.12
C VAL A 198 33.50 -2.35 2.24
N ALA A 199 33.02 -3.55 1.92
CA ALA A 199 32.76 -4.62 2.89
C ALA A 199 34.02 -5.03 3.67
N GLU A 200 35.15 -5.20 2.97
CA GLU A 200 36.44 -5.55 3.57
C GLU A 200 36.95 -4.45 4.53
N ALA A 201 36.82 -3.19 4.13
CA ALA A 201 37.28 -2.06 4.93
C ALA A 201 36.40 -1.77 6.16
N THR A 202 35.10 -2.08 6.09
CA THR A 202 34.11 -1.72 7.12
C THR A 202 33.60 -2.90 7.95
N GLY A 203 33.92 -4.13 7.55
CA GLY A 203 33.43 -5.35 8.20
C GLY A 203 31.94 -5.62 7.96
N THR A 204 31.35 -5.03 6.93
CA THR A 204 29.93 -5.21 6.56
C THR A 204 29.75 -6.24 5.46
N PHE A 205 28.50 -6.54 5.09
CA PHE A 205 28.18 -7.31 3.89
C PHE A 205 28.33 -6.42 2.63
N ALA A 206 28.83 -7.00 1.54
CA ALA A 206 28.98 -6.29 0.27
C ALA A 206 27.64 -5.99 -0.41
N MET A 207 26.67 -6.89 -0.23
CA MET A 207 25.33 -6.79 -0.81
C MET A 207 24.34 -7.53 0.09
N ALA A 208 23.13 -6.97 0.19
CA ALA A 208 21.97 -7.63 0.75
C ALA A 208 20.86 -7.58 -0.29
N MET A 209 20.20 -8.72 -0.51
CA MET A 209 19.15 -8.85 -1.49
C MET A 209 18.20 -9.95 -1.05
N ASP A 210 16.90 -9.73 -1.24
CA ASP A 210 15.91 -10.78 -1.06
C ASP A 210 16.08 -11.88 -2.11
N ARG A 211 15.89 -13.15 -1.73
CA ARG A 211 16.22 -14.30 -2.60
C ARG A 211 15.24 -14.50 -3.75
N SER A 212 14.12 -13.78 -3.80
CA SER A 212 13.11 -14.00 -4.83
C SER A 212 13.62 -13.62 -6.21
N GLY A 213 13.37 -14.47 -7.21
CA GLY A 213 13.86 -14.26 -8.58
C GLY A 213 13.42 -12.93 -9.20
N HIS A 214 12.24 -12.44 -8.81
CA HIS A 214 11.71 -11.12 -9.17
C HIS A 214 12.69 -9.97 -8.88
N ARG A 215 13.50 -10.07 -7.80
CA ARG A 215 14.42 -9.00 -7.39
C ARG A 215 15.70 -8.93 -8.23
N LEU A 216 16.00 -9.98 -9.00
CA LEU A 216 17.17 -10.07 -9.88
C LEU A 216 16.84 -9.84 -11.34
N ALA A 217 15.74 -10.41 -11.82
CA ALA A 217 15.41 -10.44 -13.25
C ALA A 217 14.64 -9.20 -13.74
N GLY A 218 14.13 -8.36 -12.83
CA GLY A 218 13.10 -7.38 -13.15
C GLY A 218 11.74 -8.06 -13.41
N PRO A 219 10.67 -7.28 -13.67
CA PRO A 219 9.41 -7.82 -14.18
C PRO A 219 9.57 -8.40 -15.60
#